data_AF-F3B447-F1
#
_entry.id   AF-F3B447-F1
#
_cell.length_a   1.000
_cell.length_b   1.000
_cell.length_c   1.000
_cell.angle_alpha   90.00
_cell.angle_beta   90.00
_cell.angle_gamma   90.00
#
_symmetry.space_group_name_H-M   'P 1'
#
loop_
_entity.id
_entity.type
_entity.pdbx_description
1 polymer ?
#
loop_
_entity_poly.entity_id
_entity_poly.type
_entity_poly.pdbx_seq_one_letter_code
_entity_poly.pdbx_strand_id
1 'polypeptide(L)'
;MAYFLRKEKKKKGTYLQMYESFWDKDKKQPRTKNVKSFGYVEDLISCEIPDPVKFYSDYVKEQNENRTKVLSEEYRPRAFSTPVELNIGHFLLYSLIDELD
;
A
#
# COMPACT_ATOMS: atom_id res chain seq x y z
N MET A 1 0.33 0.06 -6.03
CA MET A 1 0.26 -1.23 -5.29
C MET A 1 1.50 -1.36 -4.45
N ALA A 2 1.35 -1.60 -3.16
CA ALA A 2 2.47 -1.74 -2.24
C ALA A 2 2.83 -3.22 -2.02
N TYR A 3 1.82 -4.05 -1.80
CA TYR A 3 1.99 -5.48 -1.60
C TYR A 3 1.65 -6.26 -2.86
N PHE A 4 2.38 -7.34 -3.11
CA PHE A 4 2.10 -8.29 -4.18
C PHE A 4 2.42 -9.73 -3.76
N LEU A 5 1.68 -10.68 -4.35
CA LEU A 5 1.91 -12.11 -4.15
C LEU A 5 2.98 -12.60 -5.14
N ARG A 6 4.13 -13.00 -4.61
CA ARG A 6 5.20 -13.66 -5.38
C ARG A 6 4.98 -15.17 -5.39
N LYS A 7 4.97 -15.73 -6.59
CA LYS A 7 4.89 -17.18 -6.83
C LYS A 7 6.25 -17.65 -7.31
N GLU A 8 6.94 -18.47 -6.53
CA GLU A 8 8.26 -19.00 -6.87
C GLU A 8 8.18 -20.50 -7.11
N LYS A 9 8.67 -20.97 -8.26
CA LYS A 9 8.71 -22.41 -8.57
C LYS A 9 9.97 -23.03 -7.99
N LYS A 10 9.83 -23.96 -7.03
CA LYS A 10 10.93 -24.73 -6.43
C LYS A 10 10.74 -26.22 -6.70
N LYS A 11 11.71 -27.04 -6.30
CA LYS A 11 11.67 -28.51 -6.49
C LYS A 11 10.42 -29.16 -5.87
N LYS A 12 9.96 -28.66 -4.72
CA LYS A 12 8.77 -29.11 -3.99
C LYS A 12 7.46 -28.40 -4.43
N GLY A 13 7.44 -27.81 -5.62
CA GLY A 13 6.26 -27.09 -6.13
C GLY A 13 6.30 -25.58 -5.98
N THR A 14 5.11 -24.96 -6.02
CA THR A 14 4.97 -23.50 -6.02
C THR A 14 4.97 -22.96 -4.60
N TYR A 15 5.89 -22.05 -4.32
CA TYR A 15 6.02 -21.37 -3.04
C TYR A 15 5.38 -19.98 -3.10
N LEU A 16 4.52 -19.68 -2.13
CA LEU A 16 3.80 -18.41 -2.03
C LEU A 16 4.40 -17.51 -0.96
N GLN A 17 4.70 -16.28 -1.35
CA GLN A 17 5.22 -15.23 -0.48
C GLN A 17 4.56 -13.89 -0.79
N MET A 18 4.40 -13.05 0.22
CA MET A 18 3.98 -11.66 0.08
C MET A 18 5.20 -10.73 0.18
N TYR A 19 5.36 -9.88 -0.82
CA TYR A 19 6.40 -8.86 -0.85
C TYR A 19 5.78 -7.46 -0.80
N GLU A 20 6.52 -6.52 -0.23
CA GLU A 20 6.26 -5.09 -0.29
C GLU A 20 7.27 -4.41 -1.20
N SER A 21 6.81 -3.57 -2.12
CA SER A 21 7.65 -2.62 -2.83
C SER A 21 7.76 -1.30 -2.04
N PHE A 22 8.99 -0.87 -1.79
CA PHE A 22 9.27 0.37 -1.07
C PHE A 22 10.39 1.16 -1.75
N TRP A 23 10.39 2.47 -1.56
CA TRP A 23 11.46 3.34 -2.02
C TRP A 23 12.59 3.38 -0.99
N ASP A 24 13.76 2.89 -1.35
CA ASP A 24 14.96 2.97 -0.52
C ASP A 24 15.53 4.40 -0.62
N LYS A 25 15.49 5.15 0.50
CA LYS A 25 15.96 6.54 0.54
C LYS A 25 17.47 6.66 0.38
N ASP A 26 18.22 5.69 0.90
CA ASP A 26 19.69 5.74 0.88
C ASP A 26 20.20 5.48 -0.53
N LYS A 27 19.60 4.48 -1.20
CA LYS A 27 20.00 4.06 -2.54
C LYS A 27 19.24 4.77 -3.66
N LYS A 28 18.22 5.57 -3.33
CA LYS A 28 17.33 6.28 -4.26
C LYS A 28 16.79 5.36 -5.37
N GLN A 29 16.40 4.14 -5.00
CA GLN A 29 15.95 3.11 -5.92
C GLN A 29 14.75 2.34 -5.34
N PRO A 30 13.84 1.82 -6.19
CA PRO A 30 12.77 0.94 -5.74
C PRO A 30 13.35 -0.41 -5.33
N ARG A 31 12.95 -0.90 -4.15
CA ARG A 31 13.33 -2.22 -3.63
C ARG A 31 12.12 -3.00 -3.18
N THR A 32 12.31 -4.30 -3.01
CA THR A 32 11.27 -5.20 -2.51
C THR A 32 11.73 -5.90 -1.24
N LYS A 33 10.83 -6.03 -0.27
CA LYS A 33 11.06 -6.73 1.01
C LYS A 33 10.05 -7.86 1.16
N ASN A 34 10.49 -9.00 1.66
CA ASN A 34 9.59 -10.08 2.06
C ASN A 34 8.88 -9.68 3.35
N VAL A 35 7.55 -9.63 3.31
CA VAL A 35 6.71 -9.32 4.48
C VAL A 35 6.28 -10.60 5.18
N LYS A 36 5.81 -11.58 4.39
CA LYS A 36 5.24 -12.83 4.92
C LYS A 36 5.47 -13.96 3.93
N SER A 37 5.85 -15.13 4.43
CA SER A 37 5.92 -16.35 3.62
C SER A 37 4.79 -17.28 4.05
N PHE A 38 4.02 -17.80 3.08
CA PHE A 38 2.85 -18.62 3.36
C PHE A 38 3.17 -20.10 3.36
N GLY A 39 4.00 -20.56 2.42
CA GLY A 39 4.31 -21.98 2.27
C GLY A 39 4.20 -22.46 0.83
N TYR A 40 4.22 -23.78 0.67
CA TYR A 40 3.97 -24.43 -0.62
C TYR A 40 2.47 -24.56 -0.87
N VAL A 41 2.04 -24.33 -2.11
CA VAL A 41 0.63 -24.48 -2.51
C VAL A 41 0.12 -25.88 -2.16
N GLU A 42 0.94 -26.92 -2.37
CA GLU A 42 0.60 -28.32 -2.08
C GLU A 42 0.29 -28.57 -0.59
N ASP A 43 1.02 -27.91 0.32
CA ASP A 43 0.80 -28.03 1.76
C ASP A 43 -0.40 -27.17 2.25
N LEU A 44 -0.82 -26.19 1.44
CA LEU A 44 -1.87 -25.21 1.76
C LEU A 44 -3.25 -25.58 1.21
N ILE A 45 -3.33 -26.58 0.32
CA ILE A 45 -4.60 -27.12 -0.16
C ILE A 45 -5.26 -27.86 1.00
N SER A 46 -6.37 -27.32 1.49
CA SER A 46 -7.19 -27.91 2.54
C SER A 46 -8.66 -27.87 2.10
N CYS A 47 -9.52 -28.66 2.74
CA CYS A 47 -10.97 -28.62 2.50
C CYS A 47 -11.55 -27.20 2.65
N GLU A 48 -10.91 -26.35 3.46
CA GLU A 48 -11.31 -24.97 3.71
C GLU A 48 -10.77 -23.96 2.67
N ILE A 49 -9.66 -24.29 1.98
CA ILE A 49 -9.04 -23.44 0.96
C ILE A 49 -8.75 -24.28 -0.29
N PRO A 50 -9.72 -24.41 -1.20
CA PRO A 50 -9.57 -25.23 -2.41
C PRO A 50 -8.58 -24.62 -3.42
N ASP A 51 -8.45 -23.28 -3.45
CA ASP A 51 -7.44 -22.58 -4.26
C ASP A 51 -6.65 -21.58 -3.39
N PRO A 52 -5.48 -22.01 -2.86
CA PRO A 52 -4.62 -21.15 -2.05
C PRO A 52 -4.16 -19.90 -2.79
N VAL A 53 -3.97 -19.98 -4.11
CA VAL A 53 -3.46 -18.86 -4.90
C VAL A 53 -4.49 -17.73 -4.97
N LYS A 54 -5.76 -18.08 -5.20
CA LYS A 54 -6.86 -17.11 -5.22
C LYS A 54 -7.06 -16.49 -3.84
N PHE A 55 -7.11 -17.32 -2.79
CA PHE A 55 -7.26 -16.87 -1.41
C PHE A 55 -6.17 -15.86 -1.01
N TYR A 56 -4.89 -16.16 -1.25
CA TYR A 56 -3.82 -15.24 -0.91
C TYR A 56 -3.74 -14.01 -1.83
N SER A 57 -4.25 -14.10 -3.06
CA SER A 57 -4.39 -12.93 -3.93
C SER A 57 -5.41 -11.95 -3.36
N ASP A 58 -6.56 -12.45 -2.89
CA ASP A 58 -7.61 -11.63 -2.27
C ASP A 58 -7.12 -11.04 -0.94
N TYR A 59 -6.41 -11.82 -0.13
CA TYR A 59 -5.74 -11.33 1.08
C TYR A 59 -4.77 -10.17 0.79
N VAL A 60 -3.93 -10.28 -0.25
CA VAL A 60 -3.00 -9.21 -0.65
C VAL A 60 -3.76 -7.96 -1.13
N LYS A 61 -4.91 -8.14 -1.79
CA LYS A 61 -5.77 -7.03 -2.19
C LYS A 61 -6.33 -6.30 -0.97
N GLU A 62 -6.86 -7.04 0.00
CA GLU A 62 -7.35 -6.48 1.27
C GLU A 62 -6.26 -5.71 2.03
N GLN A 63 -5.03 -6.25 2.09
CA GLN A 63 -3.89 -5.56 2.71
C GLN A 63 -3.53 -4.24 2.00
N ASN A 64 -3.63 -4.20 0.67
CA ASN A 64 -3.43 -2.96 -0.08
C ASN A 64 -4.55 -1.94 0.18
N GLU A 65 -5.79 -2.39 0.28
CA GLU A 65 -6.93 -1.52 0.63
C GLU A 65 -6.76 -0.95 2.05
N ASN A 66 -6.39 -1.78 3.03
CA ASN A 66 -6.11 -1.33 4.39
C ASN A 66 -4.97 -0.32 4.44
N ARG A 67 -3.88 -0.54 3.70
CA ARG A 67 -2.79 0.45 3.59
C ARG A 67 -3.26 1.76 2.96
N THR A 68 -4.12 1.69 1.95
CA THR A 68 -4.69 2.87 1.29
C THR A 68 -5.59 3.65 2.25
N LYS A 69 -6.40 2.97 3.07
CA LYS A 69 -7.19 3.58 4.14
C LYS A 69 -6.30 4.25 5.19
N VAL A 70 -5.25 3.59 5.66
CA VAL A 70 -4.30 4.20 6.62
C VAL A 70 -3.59 5.44 6.04
N LEU A 71 -3.30 5.42 4.74
CA LEU A 71 -2.71 6.58 4.04
C LEU A 71 -3.73 7.66 3.71
N SER A 72 -5.03 7.36 3.72
CA SER A 72 -6.05 8.35 3.46
C SER A 72 -6.02 9.41 4.56
N GLU A 73 -6.35 10.63 4.15
CA GLU A 73 -6.24 11.84 4.95
C GLU A 73 -7.05 11.83 6.26
N GLU A 74 -7.99 10.91 6.39
CA GLU A 74 -8.82 10.71 7.59
C GLU A 74 -8.05 10.06 8.75
N TYR A 75 -7.09 9.17 8.43
CA TYR A 75 -6.35 8.39 9.44
C TYR A 75 -4.93 8.90 9.67
N ARG A 76 -4.50 9.92 8.91
CA ARG A 76 -3.21 10.56 9.14
C ARG A 76 -3.29 11.46 10.37
N PRO A 77 -2.42 11.26 11.38
CA PRO A 77 -2.36 12.15 12.53
C PRO A 77 -1.95 13.55 12.05
N ARG A 78 -2.89 14.49 12.05
CA ARG A 78 -2.61 15.90 11.78
C ARG A 78 -2.24 16.59 13.08
N ALA A 79 -1.27 17.50 13.01
CA ALA A 79 -0.92 18.35 14.15
C ALA A 79 -2.06 19.30 14.55
N PHE A 80 -2.94 19.62 13.59
CA PHE A 80 -4.09 20.50 13.78
C PHE A 80 -5.37 19.77 13.37
N SER A 81 -6.44 19.97 14.15
CA SER A 81 -7.76 19.39 13.88
C SER A 81 -8.47 20.05 12.69
N THR A 82 -8.10 21.30 12.37
CA THR A 82 -8.60 22.04 11.21
C THR A 82 -7.51 22.14 10.13
N PRO A 83 -7.88 22.10 8.83
CA PRO A 83 -6.93 22.35 7.75
C PRO A 83 -6.50 23.82 7.78
N VAL A 84 -5.34 24.11 8.38
CA VAL A 84 -4.73 25.45 8.39
C VAL A 84 -4.28 25.88 6.98
N GLU A 85 -4.24 24.92 6.05
CA GLU A 85 -3.89 25.14 4.64
C GLU A 85 -5.03 25.76 3.83
N LEU A 86 -6.27 25.73 4.33
CA LEU A 86 -7.36 26.48 3.72
C LEU A 86 -7.01 27.97 3.79
N ASN A 87 -6.87 28.60 2.63
CA ASN A 87 -6.53 30.02 2.44
C ASN A 87 -5.04 30.40 2.47
N ILE A 88 -4.10 29.45 2.40
CA ILE A 88 -2.70 29.82 2.12
C ILE A 88 -2.64 30.52 0.76
N GLY A 89 -2.15 31.76 0.75
CA GLY A 89 -2.07 32.59 -0.46
C GLY A 89 -3.38 33.29 -0.84
N HIS A 90 -4.50 33.04 -0.14
CA HIS A 90 -5.76 33.75 -0.40
C HIS A 90 -5.60 35.26 -0.23
N PHE A 91 -4.89 35.70 0.81
CA PHE A 91 -4.65 37.13 1.04
C PHE A 91 -3.94 37.79 -0.15
N LEU A 92 -2.88 37.16 -0.68
CA LEU A 92 -2.12 37.69 -1.82
C LEU A 92 -2.94 37.69 -3.11
N LEU A 93 -3.72 36.64 -3.36
CA LEU A 93 -4.57 36.56 -4.55
C LEU A 93 -5.73 37.55 -4.47
N TYR A 94 -6.36 37.67 -3.30
CA TYR A 94 -7.47 38.59 -3.06
C TYR A 94 -7.01 40.05 -3.22
N SER A 95 -5.87 40.43 -2.64
CA SER A 95 -5.34 41.80 -2.78
C SER A 95 -5.00 42.17 -4.21
N LEU A 96 -4.48 41.22 -5.00
CA LEU A 96 -4.19 41.47 -6.42
C LEU A 96 -5.48 41.66 -7.23
N ILE A 97 -6.50 40.85 -6.98
CA ILE A 97 -7.79 40.95 -7.68
C ILE A 97 -8.51 42.25 -7.30
N ASP A 98 -8.50 42.62 -6.02
CA ASP A 98 -9.13 43.85 -5.51
C ASP A 98 -8.52 45.14 -6.09
N GLU A 99 -7.21 45.15 -6.39
CA GLU A 99 -6.57 46.29 -7.07
C GLU A 99 -6.78 46.31 -8.60
N LEU A 100 -7.23 45.20 -9.19
CA LEU A 100 -7.45 45.06 -10.64
C LEU A 100 -8.87 45.46 -11.08
N ASP A 101 -9.85 45.45 -10.16
CA ASP A 101 -11.23 45.94 -10.35
C ASP A 101 -11.33 47.48 -10.15
#